data_AF-A0A0F9UMZ5-F1
#
_entry.id   AF-A0A0F9UMZ5-F1
#
_cell.length_a   1.000
_cell.length_b   1.000
_cell.length_c   1.000
_cell.angle_alpha   90.00
_cell.angle_beta   90.00
_cell.angle_gamma   90.00
#
_symmetry.space_group_name_H-M   'P 1'
#
loop_
_entity.id
_entity.type
_entity.pdbx_description
1 polymer ?
#
loop_
_entity_poly.entity_id
_entity_poly.type
_entity_poly.pdbx_seq_one_letter_code
_entity_poly.pdbx_strand_id
1 'polypeptide(L)'
;MKFGFDIHGVLDTHPEVYAAMTQALVAAGHEVHVITGAIWTQKADDQLKEFGIAWTHFFSITTYHEEKGEIEVKWVDGKPYMDADAWNCTKAEYCRDNDIAWLIDDSPVYGKHFDDANIYVLQRDPRATERWNILGATGHR
;
A
#
# COMPACT_ATOMS: atom_id res chain seq x y z
N MET A 1 -4.50 -1.86 17.34
CA MET A 1 -4.49 -0.91 16.20
C MET A 1 -4.22 -1.69 14.93
N LYS A 2 -4.50 -1.10 13.76
CA LYS A 2 -4.31 -1.75 12.47
C LYS A 2 -3.37 -0.88 11.62
N PHE A 3 -2.40 -1.50 10.97
CA PHE A 3 -1.32 -0.81 10.27
C PHE A 3 -1.18 -1.34 8.84
N GLY A 4 -1.10 -0.44 7.87
CA GLY A 4 -0.98 -0.74 6.45
C GLY A 4 0.44 -0.53 5.94
N PHE A 5 0.89 -1.44 5.07
CA PHE A 5 2.18 -1.33 4.38
C PHE A 5 2.02 -1.70 2.91
N ASP A 6 2.52 -0.85 2.02
CA ASP A 6 2.73 -1.23 0.62
C ASP A 6 3.92 -2.19 0.47
N ILE A 7 3.99 -2.93 -0.64
CA ILE A 7 5.10 -3.84 -0.92
C ILE A 7 6.24 -3.12 -1.67
N HIS A 8 5.91 -2.49 -2.80
CA HIS A 8 6.88 -2.03 -3.79
C HIS A 8 7.29 -0.60 -3.50
N GLY A 9 8.54 -0.39 -3.11
CA GLY A 9 9.00 0.93 -2.67
C GLY A 9 8.97 1.08 -1.16
N VAL A 10 8.32 0.13 -0.46
CA VAL A 10 8.20 0.10 1.00
C VAL A 10 8.85 -1.14 1.59
N LEU A 11 8.12 -2.27 1.69
CA LEU A 11 8.62 -3.49 2.33
C LEU A 11 9.87 -4.03 1.61
N ASP A 12 9.90 -3.98 0.29
CA ASP A 12 11.03 -4.47 -0.50
C ASP A 12 12.25 -3.53 -0.55
N THR A 13 12.10 -2.28 -0.11
CA THR A 13 13.19 -1.29 -0.05
C THR A 13 13.97 -1.40 1.26
N HIS A 14 13.26 -1.63 2.38
CA HIS A 14 13.85 -1.68 3.72
C HIS A 14 13.37 -2.93 4.50
N PRO A 15 13.59 -4.14 3.99
CA PRO A 15 13.01 -5.36 4.54
C PRO A 15 13.38 -5.60 6.00
N GLU A 16 14.63 -5.35 6.40
CA GLU A 16 15.08 -5.57 7.78
C GLU A 16 14.35 -4.66 8.79
N VAL A 17 14.13 -3.39 8.43
CA VAL A 17 13.42 -2.42 9.29
C VAL A 17 11.96 -2.84 9.44
N TYR A 18 11.33 -3.20 8.33
CA TYR A 18 9.93 -3.57 8.34
C TYR A 18 9.68 -4.96 8.92
N ALA A 19 10.63 -5.89 8.82
CA ALA A 19 10.57 -7.16 9.52
C ALA A 19 10.51 -6.92 11.03
N ALA A 20 11.47 -6.16 11.58
CA ALA A 20 11.51 -5.83 13.00
C ALA A 20 10.23 -5.10 13.47
N MET A 21 9.79 -4.11 12.68
CA MET A 21 8.58 -3.34 12.99
C MET A 21 7.33 -4.22 12.98
N THR A 22 7.07 -4.94 11.89
CA THR A 22 5.85 -5.73 11.73
C THR A 22 5.77 -6.88 12.72
N GLN A 23 6.90 -7.54 13.02
CA GLN A 23 6.97 -8.56 14.07
C GLN A 23 6.61 -7.97 15.45
N ALA A 24 7.14 -6.80 15.79
CA ALA A 24 6.82 -6.13 17.05
C ALA A 24 5.33 -5.74 17.14
N LEU A 25 4.75 -5.24 16.04
CA LEU A 25 3.32 -4.90 15.97
C LEU A 25 2.44 -6.14 16.17
N VAL A 26 2.71 -7.22 15.43
CA VAL A 26 1.94 -8.47 15.56
C VAL A 26 2.10 -9.07 16.96
N ALA A 27 3.31 -9.09 17.51
CA ALA A 27 3.57 -9.59 18.88
C ALA A 27 2.83 -8.77 19.96
N ALA A 28 2.59 -7.49 19.71
CA ALA A 28 1.79 -6.62 20.57
C ALA A 28 0.26 -6.78 20.38
N GLY A 29 -0.18 -7.71 19.53
CA GLY A 29 -1.60 -7.96 19.24
C GLY A 29 -2.22 -6.91 18.32
N HIS A 30 -1.43 -6.25 17.48
CA HIS A 30 -1.93 -5.36 16.44
C HIS A 30 -2.10 -6.11 15.11
N GLU A 31 -2.96 -5.60 14.25
CA GLU A 31 -3.13 -6.12 12.90
C GLU A 31 -2.18 -5.42 11.95
N VAL A 32 -1.57 -6.20 11.06
CA VAL A 32 -0.68 -5.70 10.01
C VAL A 32 -1.26 -6.15 8.68
N HIS A 33 -1.62 -5.16 7.87
CA HIS A 33 -2.21 -5.31 6.54
C HIS A 33 -1.14 -5.02 5.50
N VAL A 34 -0.86 -5.98 4.63
CA VAL A 34 -0.05 -5.72 3.44
C VAL A 34 -0.99 -5.39 2.29
N ILE A 35 -0.81 -4.20 1.71
CA ILE A 35 -1.77 -3.56 0.80
C ILE A 35 -1.05 -3.24 -0.51
N THR A 36 -1.32 -4.01 -1.56
CA THR A 36 -0.62 -3.89 -2.86
C THR A 36 -1.57 -3.54 -4.00
N GLY A 37 -1.02 -2.96 -5.07
CA GLY A 37 -1.77 -2.74 -6.31
C GLY A 37 -1.98 -4.02 -7.12
N ALA A 38 -0.90 -4.78 -7.34
CA ALA A 38 -0.92 -5.99 -8.16
C ALA A 38 -1.61 -7.17 -7.46
N ILE A 39 -1.95 -8.22 -8.23
CA ILE A 39 -2.50 -9.47 -7.66
C ILE A 39 -1.55 -10.05 -6.63
N TRP A 40 -2.12 -10.59 -5.56
CA TRP A 40 -1.40 -11.40 -4.60
C TRP A 40 -0.97 -12.73 -5.22
N THR A 41 0.34 -13.02 -5.22
CA THR A 41 0.90 -14.25 -5.79
C THR A 41 1.70 -15.03 -4.76
N GLN A 42 1.85 -16.34 -4.96
CA GLN A 42 2.73 -17.16 -4.10
C GLN A 42 4.16 -16.63 -4.05
N LYS A 43 4.65 -16.04 -5.16
CA LYS A 43 5.96 -15.41 -5.19
C LYS A 43 6.05 -14.21 -4.24
N ALA A 44 5.01 -13.37 -4.17
CA ALA A 44 4.98 -12.26 -3.23
C ALA A 44 4.93 -12.77 -1.79
N ASP A 45 4.14 -13.81 -1.51
CA ASP A 45 4.07 -14.47 -0.20
C ASP A 45 5.43 -15.01 0.26
N ASP A 46 6.10 -15.77 -0.61
CA ASP A 46 7.42 -16.35 -0.33
C ASP A 46 8.47 -15.26 -0.09
N GLN A 47 8.43 -14.19 -0.88
CA GLN A 47 9.35 -13.06 -0.74
C GLN A 47 9.16 -12.33 0.60
N LEU A 48 7.92 -12.07 1.02
CA LEU A 48 7.67 -11.43 2.31
C LEU A 48 8.08 -12.34 3.48
N LYS A 49 7.92 -13.65 3.35
CA LYS A 49 8.43 -14.63 4.34
C LYS A 49 9.95 -14.61 4.41
N GLU A 50 10.63 -14.58 3.27
CA GLU A 50 12.10 -14.47 3.19
C GLU A 50 12.60 -13.20 3.85
N PHE A 51 11.89 -12.08 3.66
CA PHE A 51 12.17 -10.82 4.36
C PHE A 51 11.86 -10.86 5.85
N GLY A 52 11.15 -11.89 6.35
CA GLY A 52 10.74 -11.98 7.74
C GLY A 52 9.63 -11.00 8.12
N ILE A 53 8.85 -10.51 7.15
CA ILE A 53 7.69 -9.66 7.42
C ILE A 53 6.62 -10.49 8.15
N ALA A 54 6.02 -9.93 9.19
CA ALA A 54 4.87 -10.51 9.85
C ALA A 54 3.61 -9.74 9.44
N TRP A 55 2.53 -10.44 9.07
CA TRP A 55 1.27 -9.79 8.71
C TRP A 55 0.08 -10.65 9.15
N THR A 56 -1.08 -10.03 9.26
CA THR A 56 -2.35 -10.69 9.60
C THR A 56 -3.31 -10.72 8.42
N HIS A 57 -3.22 -9.73 7.52
CA HIS A 57 -4.15 -9.56 6.41
C HIS A 57 -3.43 -9.16 5.13
N PHE A 58 -4.04 -9.52 4.00
CA PHE A 58 -3.63 -9.08 2.67
C PHE A 58 -4.76 -8.37 1.96
N PHE A 59 -4.39 -7.38 1.15
CA PHE A 59 -5.29 -6.69 0.25
C PHE A 59 -4.58 -6.40 -1.07
N SER A 60 -5.29 -6.63 -2.17
CA SER A 60 -4.85 -6.29 -3.54
C SER A 60 -5.93 -5.45 -4.20
N ILE A 61 -5.56 -4.27 -4.72
CA ILE A 61 -6.48 -3.42 -5.50
C ILE A 61 -7.04 -4.21 -6.68
N THR A 62 -6.17 -4.92 -7.40
CA THR A 62 -6.57 -5.69 -8.58
C THR A 62 -7.57 -6.77 -8.22
N THR A 63 -7.26 -7.61 -7.23
CA THR A 63 -8.16 -8.70 -6.80
C THR A 63 -9.50 -8.15 -6.28
N TYR A 64 -9.47 -7.06 -5.51
CA TYR A 64 -10.67 -6.42 -5.00
C TYR A 64 -11.62 -5.99 -6.12
N HIS A 65 -11.11 -5.31 -7.15
CA HIS A 65 -11.95 -4.86 -8.27
C HIS A 65 -12.39 -6.00 -9.20
N GLU A 66 -11.55 -7.02 -9.40
CA GLU A 66 -11.95 -8.22 -10.15
C GLU A 66 -13.09 -8.98 -9.47
N GLU A 67 -13.04 -9.13 -8.15
CA GLU A 67 -14.09 -9.82 -7.37
C GLU A 67 -15.38 -8.99 -7.28
N LYS A 68 -15.26 -7.67 -7.17
CA LYS A 68 -16.43 -6.78 -7.10
C LYS A 68 -17.15 -6.68 -8.45
N GLY A 69 -16.41 -6.71 -9.56
CA GLY A 69 -16.96 -6.73 -10.93
C GLY A 69 -17.62 -5.43 -11.37
N GLU A 70 -17.48 -4.34 -10.62
CA GLU A 70 -18.08 -3.03 -10.93
C GLU A 70 -17.21 -2.20 -11.90
N ILE A 71 -15.89 -2.45 -11.90
CA ILE A 71 -14.90 -1.76 -12.73
C ILE A 71 -14.13 -2.79 -13.55
N GLU A 72 -13.96 -2.51 -14.84
CA GLU A 72 -13.23 -3.40 -15.75
C GLU A 72 -11.73 -3.36 -15.47
N VAL A 73 -11.14 -4.52 -15.18
CA VAL A 73 -9.69 -4.73 -15.08
C VAL A 73 -9.17 -5.31 -16.40
N LYS A 74 -8.32 -4.54 -17.09
CA LYS A 74 -7.68 -4.94 -18.35
C LYS A 74 -6.27 -5.43 -18.10
N TRP A 75 -5.93 -6.56 -18.69
CA TRP A 75 -4.61 -7.16 -18.61
C TRP A 75 -3.80 -6.84 -19.86
N VAL A 76 -2.70 -6.10 -19.71
CA VAL A 76 -1.76 -5.80 -20.81
C VAL A 76 -0.36 -6.21 -20.36
N ASP A 77 0.26 -7.13 -21.09
CA ASP A 77 1.57 -7.70 -20.78
C ASP A 77 1.72 -8.20 -19.33
N GLY A 78 0.65 -8.81 -18.80
CA GLY A 78 0.61 -9.34 -17.44
C GLY A 78 0.48 -8.28 -16.35
N LYS A 79 0.19 -7.02 -16.70
CA LYS A 79 -0.09 -5.94 -15.74
C LYS A 79 -1.57 -5.55 -15.77
N PRO A 80 -2.18 -5.31 -14.60
CA PRO A 80 -3.55 -4.84 -14.51
C PRO A 80 -3.63 -3.33 -14.78
N TYR A 81 -4.63 -2.93 -15.55
CA TYR A 81 -4.99 -1.55 -15.83
C TYR A 81 -6.49 -1.39 -15.62
N MET A 82 -6.90 -0.33 -14.95
CA MET A 82 -8.30 0.02 -14.76
C MET A 82 -8.46 1.53 -14.73
N ASP A 83 -9.67 2.00 -14.43
CA ASP A 83 -9.91 3.42 -14.18
C ASP A 83 -8.93 3.97 -13.13
N ALA A 84 -8.26 5.08 -13.46
CA ALA A 84 -7.17 5.61 -12.66
C ALA A 84 -7.66 6.20 -11.33
N ASP A 85 -8.84 6.83 -11.32
CA ASP A 85 -9.41 7.40 -10.11
C ASP A 85 -9.79 6.28 -9.15
N ALA A 86 -10.47 5.24 -9.65
CA ALA A 86 -10.76 4.04 -8.87
C ALA A 86 -9.49 3.40 -8.31
N TRP A 87 -8.47 3.18 -9.14
CA TRP A 87 -7.20 2.62 -8.68
C TRP A 87 -6.57 3.46 -7.56
N ASN A 88 -6.49 4.77 -7.77
CA ASN A 88 -5.78 5.67 -6.86
C ASN A 88 -6.51 5.90 -5.52
N CYS A 89 -7.85 5.81 -5.48
CA CYS A 89 -8.60 5.95 -4.23
C CYS A 89 -8.71 4.65 -3.41
N THR A 90 -8.55 3.48 -4.04
CA THR A 90 -8.86 2.18 -3.42
C THR A 90 -8.12 1.92 -2.11
N LYS A 91 -6.82 2.28 -2.00
CA LYS A 91 -6.08 2.09 -0.75
C LYS A 91 -6.63 2.94 0.39
N ALA A 92 -7.03 4.18 0.10
CA ALA A 92 -7.62 5.07 1.09
C ALA A 92 -9.00 4.55 1.55
N GLU A 93 -9.82 4.08 0.61
CA GLU A 93 -11.11 3.45 0.91
C GLU A 93 -10.94 2.21 1.77
N TYR A 94 -10.04 1.30 1.40
CA TYR A 94 -9.74 0.11 2.20
C TYR A 94 -9.28 0.48 3.61
N CYS A 95 -8.39 1.48 3.75
CA CYS A 95 -7.91 1.92 5.06
C CYS A 95 -9.04 2.51 5.92
N ARG A 96 -9.93 3.30 5.32
CA ARG A 96 -11.09 3.88 6.01
C ARG A 96 -12.05 2.79 6.47
N ASP A 97 -12.45 1.90 5.57
CA ASP A 97 -13.45 0.86 5.82
C ASP A 97 -12.98 -0.21 6.82
N ASN A 98 -11.66 -0.33 7.01
CA ASN A 98 -11.06 -1.28 7.92
C ASN A 98 -10.44 -0.62 9.17
N ASP A 99 -10.63 0.68 9.42
CA ASP A 99 -10.05 1.39 10.57
C ASP A 99 -8.51 1.27 10.66
N ILE A 100 -7.82 1.32 9.52
CA ILE A 100 -6.35 1.24 9.45
C ILE A 100 -5.74 2.56 9.89
N ALA A 101 -5.08 2.58 11.05
CA ALA A 101 -4.59 3.82 11.66
C ALA A 101 -3.63 4.59 10.74
N TRP A 102 -2.73 3.88 10.04
CA TRP A 102 -1.87 4.49 9.05
C TRP A 102 -1.43 3.53 7.94
N LEU A 103 -1.12 4.08 6.79
CA LEU A 103 -0.49 3.39 5.65
C LEU A 103 0.88 4.02 5.35
N ILE A 104 1.94 3.21 5.29
CA ILE A 104 3.19 3.60 4.62
C ILE A 104 3.15 3.13 3.16
N ASP A 105 3.39 4.08 2.26
CA ASP A 105 3.38 3.87 0.81
C ASP A 105 4.39 4.82 0.15
N ASP A 106 4.89 4.48 -1.03
CA ASP A 106 5.90 5.26 -1.74
C ASP A 106 5.32 6.24 -2.78
N SER A 107 4.03 6.11 -3.09
CA SER A 107 3.39 6.72 -4.25
C SER A 107 2.54 7.94 -3.86
N PRO A 108 3.00 9.18 -4.10
CA PRO A 108 2.32 10.39 -3.65
C PRO A 108 0.90 10.58 -4.20
N VAL A 109 0.58 9.89 -5.30
CA VAL A 109 -0.76 9.91 -5.89
C VAL A 109 -1.82 9.34 -4.94
N TYR A 110 -1.52 8.26 -4.20
CA TYR A 110 -2.46 7.66 -3.27
C TYR A 110 -2.74 8.57 -2.08
N GLY A 111 -1.70 9.24 -1.57
CA GLY A 111 -1.81 10.13 -0.41
C GLY A 111 -2.84 11.25 -0.56
N LYS A 112 -3.18 11.64 -1.80
CA LYS A 112 -4.20 12.67 -2.09
C LYS A 112 -5.64 12.23 -1.75
N HIS A 113 -5.87 10.93 -1.60
CA HIS A 113 -7.19 10.35 -1.35
C HIS A 113 -7.45 10.03 0.14
N PHE A 114 -6.43 10.17 0.98
CA PHE A 114 -6.56 10.02 2.42
C PHE A 114 -7.15 11.29 3.04
N ASP A 115 -8.06 11.11 4.00
CA ASP A 115 -8.67 12.16 4.79
C ASP A 115 -8.20 12.07 6.25
N ASP A 116 -8.82 12.84 7.15
CA ASP A 116 -8.44 12.89 8.57
C ASP A 116 -8.74 11.57 9.35
N ALA A 117 -9.35 10.56 8.73
CA ALA A 117 -9.63 9.28 9.39
C ALA A 117 -8.38 8.40 9.54
N ASN A 118 -7.39 8.54 8.65
CA ASN A 118 -6.21 7.67 8.60
C ASN A 118 -4.95 8.48 8.28
N ILE A 119 -3.80 8.11 8.83
CA ILE A 119 -2.53 8.81 8.53
C ILE A 119 -1.88 8.17 7.30
N TYR A 120 -1.58 8.98 6.28
CA TYR A 120 -0.75 8.56 5.15
C TYR A 120 0.70 8.96 5.38
N VAL A 121 1.62 7.99 5.34
CA VAL A 121 3.05 8.20 5.49
C VAL A 121 3.74 7.92 4.16
N LEU A 122 4.24 8.98 3.54
CA LEU A 122 4.96 8.88 2.28
C LEU A 122 6.42 8.47 2.52
N GLN A 123 6.80 7.25 2.11
CA GLN A 123 8.18 6.80 2.10
C GLN A 123 8.85 7.18 0.78
N ARG A 124 10.06 7.74 0.85
CA ARG A 124 10.87 7.96 -0.35
C ARG A 124 11.42 6.63 -0.91
N ASP A 125 10.98 6.21 -2.09
CA ASP A 125 11.67 5.15 -2.85
C ASP A 125 12.84 5.74 -3.67
N PRO A 126 14.10 5.38 -3.38
CA PRO A 126 15.26 5.83 -4.15
C PRO A 126 15.29 5.32 -5.61
N ARG A 127 14.48 4.31 -5.95
CA ARG A 127 14.37 3.72 -7.29
C ARG A 127 13.33 4.43 -8.16
N ALA A 128 12.44 5.23 -7.55
CA ALA A 128 11.41 5.96 -8.27
C ALA A 128 12.04 7.03 -9.18
N THR A 129 11.65 7.04 -10.47
CA THR A 129 12.10 8.02 -11.46
C THR A 129 11.30 9.33 -11.41
N GLU A 130 10.22 9.38 -10.63
CA GLU A 130 9.36 10.56 -10.50
C GLU A 130 10.00 11.69 -9.68
N ARG A 131 9.70 12.93 -10.08
CA ARG A 131 10.15 14.12 -9.36
C ARG A 131 9.30 14.34 -8.11
N TRP A 132 9.92 14.18 -6.94
CA TRP A 132 9.39 14.41 -5.59
C TRP A 132 9.04 15.89 -5.26
N ASN A 133 8.52 16.66 -6.22
CA ASN A 133 8.24 18.10 -6.08
C ASN A 133 6.95 18.42 -5.29
N ILE A 134 6.52 17.56 -4.36
CA ILE A 134 5.14 17.60 -3.83
C ILE A 134 4.99 18.35 -2.49
N LEU A 135 6.06 18.81 -1.83
CA LEU A 135 5.91 19.55 -0.57
C LEU A 135 6.24 21.06 -0.65
N GLY A 136 6.46 21.62 -1.84
CA GLY A 136 6.91 23.01 -2.01
C GLY A 136 5.94 23.98 -2.70
N ALA A 137 4.78 23.55 -3.20
CA ALA A 137 3.98 24.35 -4.14
C ALA A 137 2.72 25.03 -3.56
N THR A 138 2.42 24.87 -2.28
CA THR A 138 1.33 25.61 -1.61
C THR A 138 1.89 26.52 -0.51
N GLY A 139 2.82 27.39 -0.91
CA GLY A 139 3.13 28.59 -0.14
C GLY A 139 1.92 29.52 -0.15
N HIS A 140 1.46 29.89 1.06
CA HIS A 140 0.38 30.83 1.34
C HIS A 140 0.38 32.07 0.43
N ARG A 141 -0.83 32.47 0.00
CA ARG A 141 -1.22 33.87 -0.17
C ARG A 141 -2.48 34.11 0.63
#